data_AF-A0A9W9NMZ9-F1
#
_entry.id   AF-A0A9W9NMZ9-F1
#
_cell.length_a   1.000
_cell.length_b   1.000
_cell.length_c   1.000
_cell.angle_alpha   90.00
_cell.angle_beta   90.00
_cell.angle_gamma   90.00
#
_symmetry.space_group_name_H-M   'P 1'
#
loop_
_entity.id
_entity.type
_entity.pdbx_description
1 polymer ?
#
loop_
_entity_poly.entity_id
_entity_poly.type
_entity_poly.pdbx_seq_one_letter_code
_entity_poly.pdbx_strand_id
1 'polypeptide(L)'
;MAIWQDTEKSANISTDVPTYQDASGAPVETSSPLGYSVGFLTAFCLNINQMVGTGIFSTPGTILSGVGSVGLSMIYWFIGYLLSQSILSLYLEYASYFPSRSGSEVVYLEQAFPKPKYLIPTVFAAKHVIFSFASSNAVVMAQYIFGIGGISYTPWQMKGVAVAMYTLAYFVAIASTKWSLRIVVWFGFIKILTLLLISIAGLVVLGGHTKVEDPGNWSDPWRGTEEASAYGATNAMVKLIFSYAGYSNAFAVVNEIKVLPRSLFSSLRGLYILVNVAYFSAASREEILASKQVAASIFFQKVFGKHGASNALDVLVCLSAFGNLIAVLVMTSRLLRETGRQGVLPWPKFWTSVKPFGTPLGPYTVVWTLTILMIICPPAGDAFNFVVDLSVYPTNIFNFLLVIGVLLIRKRRKALNLPRPEYRTWSISIAFALLVTLYMLIAPWYPPDTGANGGDVSFWYGTYLVVGIGLLTACVVYYYFWIDLIPKYKGYEFRQTVVQYEDGSIAHQLVKVPKEELSTWDSQHDATGRSLTST
;
A
#
# COMPACT_ATOMS: atom_id res chain seq x y z
N MET A 1 -1.34 -28.52 -21.40
CA MET A 1 0.01 -28.18 -20.93
C MET A 1 0.99 -27.90 -22.08
N ALA A 2 0.53 -27.53 -23.28
CA ALA A 2 1.36 -27.33 -24.48
C ALA A 2 0.95 -26.11 -25.33
N ILE A 3 0.38 -25.07 -24.69
CA ILE A 3 0.03 -23.79 -25.34
C ILE A 3 0.87 -22.63 -24.74
N TRP A 4 1.80 -22.95 -23.83
CA TRP A 4 2.52 -21.94 -23.02
C TRP A 4 4.04 -21.86 -23.29
N GLN A 5 4.56 -22.54 -24.31
CA GLN A 5 6.01 -22.58 -24.59
C GLN A 5 6.46 -21.66 -25.73
N ASP A 6 5.58 -21.16 -26.60
CA ASP A 6 6.00 -20.39 -27.79
C ASP A 6 6.02 -18.85 -27.62
N THR A 7 5.70 -18.33 -26.43
CA THR A 7 5.86 -16.90 -26.11
C THR A 7 7.15 -16.54 -25.36
N GLU A 8 8.08 -17.49 -25.17
CA GLU A 8 9.36 -17.24 -24.48
C GLU A 8 10.47 -16.64 -25.37
N LYS A 9 10.23 -16.41 -26.67
CA LYS A 9 11.20 -15.71 -27.53
C LYS A 9 10.97 -14.19 -27.53
N SER A 10 11.89 -13.49 -26.88
CA SER A 10 12.28 -12.08 -27.08
C SER A 10 11.20 -11.00 -26.90
N ALA A 11 10.78 -10.75 -25.66
CA ALA A 11 10.20 -9.47 -25.29
C ALA A 11 10.76 -9.01 -23.92
N ASN A 12 12.03 -8.58 -23.91
CA ASN A 12 12.47 -7.69 -22.83
C ASN A 12 11.68 -6.39 -22.99
N ILE A 13 10.81 -6.06 -22.04
CA ILE A 13 10.12 -4.76 -21.98
C ILE A 13 11.12 -3.59 -21.77
N SER A 14 12.40 -3.87 -21.48
CA SER A 14 13.25 -2.95 -20.73
C SER A 14 14.30 -2.12 -21.48
N THR A 15 14.35 -2.03 -22.82
CA THR A 15 15.39 -1.16 -23.45
C THR A 15 14.97 -0.33 -24.66
N ASP A 16 13.98 -0.73 -25.46
CA ASP A 16 13.87 -0.18 -26.84
C ASP A 16 12.76 0.87 -27.04
N VAL A 17 11.94 1.17 -26.02
CA VAL A 17 10.91 2.21 -26.12
C VAL A 17 11.39 3.48 -25.42
N PRO A 18 11.66 4.59 -26.13
CA PRO A 18 12.00 5.86 -25.52
C PRO A 18 10.87 6.31 -24.59
N THR A 19 11.14 6.35 -23.29
CA THR A 19 10.19 6.82 -22.28
C THR A 19 10.39 8.32 -22.05
N TYR A 20 9.34 9.11 -22.32
CA TYR A 20 9.35 10.53 -21.99
C TYR A 20 9.14 10.71 -20.48
N GLN A 21 10.20 11.09 -19.78
CA GLN A 21 10.21 11.42 -18.36
C GLN A 21 10.97 12.73 -18.13
N ASP A 22 10.60 13.45 -17.08
CA ASP A 22 11.30 14.66 -16.64
C ASP A 22 12.67 14.30 -16.05
N ALA A 23 13.70 15.01 -16.49
CA ALA A 23 15.09 14.76 -16.09
C ALA A 23 15.35 15.03 -14.59
N SER A 24 14.45 15.74 -13.90
CA SER A 24 14.56 15.98 -12.45
C SER A 24 14.16 14.78 -11.59
N GLY A 25 13.51 13.76 -12.17
CA GLY A 25 13.20 12.51 -11.48
C GLY A 25 14.43 11.64 -11.25
N ALA A 26 14.28 10.55 -10.47
CA ALA A 26 15.41 9.65 -10.23
C ALA A 26 15.98 9.05 -11.55
N PRO A 27 17.28 8.72 -11.60
CA PRO A 27 17.90 8.24 -12.83
C PRO A 27 17.38 6.84 -13.18
N VAL A 28 17.22 6.51 -14.46
CA VAL A 28 16.78 5.16 -14.89
C VAL A 28 17.93 4.16 -14.81
N GLU A 29 17.66 3.00 -14.22
CA GLU A 29 18.54 1.82 -14.25
C GLU A 29 18.18 0.99 -15.49
N THR A 30 19.06 0.95 -16.48
CA THR A 30 18.90 0.09 -17.68
C THR A 30 19.06 -1.40 -17.36
N SER A 31 19.85 -1.71 -16.33
CA SER A 31 19.95 -3.03 -15.72
C SER A 31 19.60 -2.94 -14.24
N SER A 32 18.54 -3.64 -13.81
CA SER A 32 18.12 -3.64 -12.41
C SER A 32 19.18 -4.35 -11.53
N PRO A 33 19.77 -3.68 -10.53
CA PRO A 33 20.70 -4.31 -9.58
C PRO A 33 20.01 -5.31 -8.63
N LEU A 34 18.67 -5.26 -8.55
CA LEU A 34 17.85 -6.24 -7.83
C LEU A 34 17.51 -7.48 -8.69
N GLY A 35 17.89 -7.45 -9.97
CA GLY A 35 17.64 -8.49 -10.96
C GLY A 35 16.19 -8.51 -11.47
N TYR A 36 15.91 -9.51 -12.31
CA TYR A 36 14.63 -9.68 -13.02
C TYR A 36 13.89 -10.95 -12.57
N SER A 37 13.80 -11.12 -11.25
CA SER A 37 13.25 -12.34 -10.64
C SER A 37 11.72 -12.29 -10.47
N VAL A 38 11.07 -11.18 -10.84
CA VAL A 38 9.62 -11.02 -10.69
C VAL A 38 8.93 -11.47 -11.97
N GLY A 39 8.41 -12.71 -11.94
CA GLY A 39 7.46 -13.18 -12.94
C GLY A 39 6.06 -12.63 -12.68
N PHE A 40 5.15 -12.87 -13.63
CA PHE A 40 3.74 -12.50 -13.49
C PHE A 40 3.11 -13.04 -12.20
N LEU A 41 3.26 -14.33 -11.93
CA LEU A 41 2.66 -14.97 -10.76
C LEU A 41 3.17 -14.32 -9.46
N THR A 42 4.44 -13.93 -9.42
CA THR A 42 5.02 -13.20 -8.30
C THR A 42 4.39 -11.83 -8.12
N ALA A 43 4.28 -11.03 -9.20
CA ALA A 43 3.63 -9.71 -9.16
C ALA A 43 2.16 -9.81 -8.71
N PHE A 44 1.46 -10.82 -9.22
CA PHE A 44 0.10 -11.14 -8.81
C PHE A 44 0.00 -11.48 -7.33
N CYS A 45 0.81 -12.43 -6.86
CA CYS A 45 0.83 -12.83 -5.46
C CYS A 45 1.31 -11.70 -4.52
N LEU A 46 2.16 -10.76 -4.96
CA LEU A 46 2.52 -9.59 -4.16
C LEU A 46 1.29 -8.73 -3.85
N ASN A 47 0.48 -8.42 -4.85
CA ASN A 47 -0.77 -7.67 -4.64
C ASN A 47 -1.75 -8.46 -3.76
N ILE A 48 -1.93 -9.75 -4.04
CA ILE A 48 -2.84 -10.61 -3.25
C ILE A 48 -2.39 -10.76 -1.80
N ASN A 49 -1.09 -10.84 -1.53
CA ASN A 49 -0.61 -10.95 -0.16
C ASN A 49 -0.88 -9.68 0.66
N GLN A 50 -0.77 -8.50 0.05
CA GLN A 50 -1.12 -7.27 0.77
C GLN A 50 -2.63 -7.09 0.88
N MET A 51 -3.37 -7.37 -0.20
CA MET A 51 -4.82 -7.22 -0.22
C MET A 51 -5.51 -8.20 0.73
N VAL A 52 -5.26 -9.49 0.56
CA VAL A 52 -5.76 -10.56 1.44
C VAL A 52 -4.92 -10.59 2.71
N GLY A 53 -5.09 -9.56 3.54
CA GLY A 53 -4.53 -9.46 4.88
C GLY A 53 -5.57 -9.78 5.95
N THR A 54 -5.45 -9.11 7.08
CA THR A 54 -6.37 -9.24 8.22
C THR A 54 -7.71 -8.54 7.98
N GLY A 55 -7.74 -7.54 7.08
CA GLY A 55 -8.90 -6.68 6.84
C GLY A 55 -10.18 -7.41 6.42
N ILE A 56 -10.12 -8.35 5.47
CA ILE A 56 -11.32 -9.10 5.02
C ILE A 56 -11.93 -9.95 6.14
N PHE A 57 -11.12 -10.39 7.10
CA PHE A 57 -11.62 -11.14 8.23
C PHE A 57 -12.23 -10.17 9.27
N SER A 58 -11.54 -9.08 9.62
CA SER A 58 -11.88 -8.25 10.77
C SER A 58 -12.83 -7.08 10.50
N THR A 59 -12.79 -6.48 9.32
CA THR A 59 -13.58 -5.28 8.99
C THR A 59 -15.07 -5.47 8.67
N PRO A 60 -15.58 -6.65 8.26
CA PRO A 60 -17.01 -6.81 7.95
C PRO A 60 -17.94 -6.35 9.08
N GLY A 61 -17.59 -6.66 10.34
CA GLY A 61 -18.38 -6.24 11.50
C GLY A 61 -18.34 -4.73 11.73
N THR A 62 -17.18 -4.10 11.56
CA THR A 62 -17.05 -2.63 11.67
C THR A 62 -17.79 -1.90 10.55
N ILE A 63 -17.74 -2.43 9.32
CA ILE A 63 -18.48 -1.86 8.18
C ILE A 63 -19.99 -2.00 8.44
N LEU A 64 -20.46 -3.17 8.86
CA LEU A 64 -21.87 -3.39 9.22
C LEU A 64 -22.33 -2.45 10.34
N SER A 65 -21.52 -2.27 11.38
CA SER A 65 -21.83 -1.33 12.48
C SER A 65 -21.91 0.12 12.00
N GLY A 66 -21.07 0.53 11.05
CA GLY A 66 -21.10 1.91 10.53
C GLY A 66 -22.26 2.21 9.59
N VAL A 67 -22.76 1.20 8.87
CA VAL A 67 -23.83 1.35 7.85
C VAL A 67 -25.18 0.76 8.27
N GLY A 68 -25.25 0.12 9.43
CA GLY A 68 -26.49 -0.38 10.02
C GLY A 68 -27.00 -1.70 9.45
N SER A 69 -27.09 -1.87 8.13
CA SER A 69 -27.73 -3.04 7.50
C SER A 69 -26.82 -3.90 6.63
N VAL A 70 -27.21 -5.17 6.43
CA VAL A 70 -26.47 -6.11 5.57
C VAL A 70 -26.46 -5.65 4.11
N GLY A 71 -27.60 -5.17 3.61
CA GLY A 71 -27.75 -4.65 2.24
C GLY A 71 -26.85 -3.45 1.98
N LEU A 72 -26.81 -2.48 2.90
CA LEU A 72 -25.92 -1.32 2.75
C LEU A 72 -24.44 -1.71 2.89
N SER A 73 -24.11 -2.66 3.78
CA SER A 73 -22.76 -3.22 3.89
C SER A 73 -22.30 -3.85 2.57
N MET A 74 -23.17 -4.61 1.89
CA MET A 74 -22.87 -5.19 0.58
C MET A 74 -22.64 -4.13 -0.51
N ILE A 75 -23.39 -3.02 -0.50
CA ILE A 75 -23.13 -1.87 -1.39
C ILE A 75 -21.73 -1.31 -1.14
N TYR A 76 -21.34 -1.16 0.13
CA TYR A 76 -19.99 -0.69 0.48
C TYR A 76 -18.91 -1.63 -0.04
N TRP A 77 -19.06 -2.95 0.14
CA TRP A 77 -18.12 -3.92 -0.44
C TRP A 77 -18.03 -3.80 -1.97
N PHE A 78 -19.14 -3.57 -2.66
CA PHE A 78 -19.14 -3.31 -4.10
C PHE A 78 -18.46 -1.99 -4.48
N ILE A 79 -18.67 -0.92 -3.73
CA ILE A 79 -17.95 0.36 -3.89
C ILE A 79 -16.45 0.15 -3.72
N GLY A 80 -16.02 -0.63 -2.73
CA GLY A 80 -14.62 -0.97 -2.50
C GLY A 80 -14.01 -1.76 -3.66
N TYR A 81 -14.78 -2.71 -4.21
CA TYR A 81 -14.41 -3.40 -5.44
C TYR A 81 -14.19 -2.41 -6.60
N LEU A 82 -15.15 -1.53 -6.90
CA LEU A 82 -15.01 -0.53 -7.98
C LEU A 82 -13.83 0.42 -7.76
N LEU A 83 -13.60 0.82 -6.51
CA LEU A 83 -12.51 1.72 -6.13
C LEU A 83 -11.17 1.06 -6.38
N SER A 84 -11.01 -0.18 -5.91
CA SER A 84 -9.77 -0.93 -6.08
C SER A 84 -9.44 -1.18 -7.56
N GLN A 85 -10.44 -1.41 -8.42
CA GLN A 85 -10.23 -1.49 -9.87
C GLN A 85 -9.84 -0.14 -10.45
N SER A 86 -10.49 0.92 -9.99
CA SER A 86 -10.23 2.27 -10.49
C SER A 86 -8.81 2.69 -10.18
N ILE A 87 -8.36 2.53 -8.93
CA ILE A 87 -6.99 2.84 -8.56
C ILE A 87 -5.99 1.92 -9.28
N LEU A 88 -6.23 0.60 -9.36
CA LEU A 88 -5.35 -0.29 -10.14
C LEU A 88 -5.18 0.20 -11.58
N SER A 89 -6.27 0.61 -12.25
CA SER A 89 -6.21 1.10 -13.63
C SER A 89 -5.32 2.34 -13.76
N LEU A 90 -5.37 3.26 -12.79
CA LEU A 90 -4.46 4.41 -12.75
C LEU A 90 -3.00 3.95 -12.70
N TYR A 91 -2.67 2.99 -11.83
CA TYR A 91 -1.31 2.48 -11.71
C TYR A 91 -0.85 1.75 -12.99
N LEU A 92 -1.73 1.04 -13.68
CA LEU A 92 -1.44 0.43 -14.98
C LEU A 92 -1.12 1.49 -16.05
N GLU A 93 -1.83 2.61 -16.06
CA GLU A 93 -1.54 3.72 -16.98
C GLU A 93 -0.22 4.40 -16.62
N TYR A 94 0.05 4.63 -15.34
CA TYR A 94 1.34 5.16 -14.88
C TYR A 94 2.51 4.23 -15.24
N ALA A 95 2.37 2.92 -15.00
CA ALA A 95 3.38 1.93 -15.39
C ALA A 95 3.58 1.87 -16.90
N SER A 96 2.55 2.16 -17.70
CA SER A 96 2.67 2.27 -19.16
C SER A 96 3.41 3.53 -19.60
N TYR A 97 3.46 4.57 -18.76
CA TYR A 97 4.30 5.75 -19.01
C TYR A 97 5.74 5.56 -18.54
N PHE A 98 5.94 4.85 -17.42
CA PHE A 98 7.24 4.71 -16.76
C PHE A 98 7.58 3.23 -16.44
N PRO A 99 7.70 2.36 -17.47
CA PRO A 99 7.92 0.91 -17.28
C PRO A 99 9.29 0.54 -16.69
N SER A 100 10.30 1.41 -16.77
CA SER A 100 11.65 1.15 -16.26
C SER A 100 11.90 1.70 -14.86
N ARG A 101 10.85 2.15 -14.16
CA ARG A 101 10.95 2.79 -12.85
C ARG A 101 10.15 2.02 -11.80
N SER A 102 10.87 1.44 -10.85
CA SER A 102 10.31 0.81 -9.65
C SER A 102 10.11 1.86 -8.56
N GLY A 103 9.14 1.65 -7.66
CA GLY A 103 8.90 2.56 -6.54
C GLY A 103 7.47 3.12 -6.49
N SER A 104 6.55 2.65 -7.34
CA SER A 104 5.13 2.96 -7.16
C SER A 104 4.85 4.49 -7.16
N GLU A 105 4.22 5.02 -6.11
CA GLU A 105 3.75 6.40 -6.03
C GLU A 105 4.88 7.43 -6.15
N VAL A 106 6.08 7.12 -5.65
CA VAL A 106 7.21 8.07 -5.63
C VAL A 106 7.62 8.47 -7.05
N VAL A 107 7.62 7.51 -7.98
CA VAL A 107 7.91 7.70 -9.40
C VAL A 107 6.80 8.51 -10.06
N TYR A 108 5.55 8.21 -9.72
CA TYR A 108 4.40 8.81 -10.41
C TYR A 108 4.22 10.27 -9.99
N LEU A 109 4.39 10.56 -8.70
CA LEU A 109 4.22 11.89 -8.15
C LEU A 109 5.37 12.83 -8.52
N GLU A 110 6.62 12.37 -8.55
CA GLU A 110 7.75 13.20 -9.06
C GLU A 110 7.50 13.63 -10.51
N GLN A 111 6.99 12.71 -11.34
CA GLN A 111 6.76 12.96 -12.75
C GLN A 111 5.51 13.80 -12.98
N ALA A 112 4.48 13.62 -12.13
CA ALA A 112 3.25 14.39 -12.15
C ALA A 112 3.46 15.87 -11.77
N PHE A 113 4.35 16.13 -10.80
CA PHE A 113 4.58 17.45 -10.21
C PHE A 113 6.08 17.80 -10.18
N PRO A 114 6.72 18.01 -11.35
CA PRO A 114 8.17 18.26 -11.42
C PRO A 114 8.57 19.67 -10.93
N LYS A 115 7.60 20.57 -10.74
CA LYS A 115 7.81 21.94 -10.28
C LYS A 115 6.94 22.22 -9.05
N PRO A 116 7.46 22.87 -8.01
CA PRO A 116 8.88 23.22 -7.78
C PRO A 116 9.80 22.00 -7.68
N LYS A 117 11.06 22.13 -8.13
CA LYS A 117 12.02 21.00 -8.15
C LYS A 117 12.22 20.46 -6.73
N TYR A 118 12.22 19.14 -6.59
CA TYR A 118 12.42 18.42 -5.31
C TYR A 118 11.30 18.57 -4.26
N LEU A 119 10.31 19.45 -4.42
CA LEU A 119 9.26 19.66 -3.38
C LEU A 119 8.51 18.36 -3.07
N ILE A 120 7.88 17.77 -4.08
CA ILE A 120 7.10 16.54 -3.91
C ILE A 120 7.99 15.37 -3.48
N PRO A 121 9.16 15.12 -4.11
CA PRO A 121 10.16 14.17 -3.60
C PRO A 121 10.49 14.36 -2.11
N THR A 122 10.79 15.58 -1.66
CA THR A 122 11.15 15.86 -0.25
C THR A 122 9.99 15.63 0.71
N VAL A 123 8.80 16.14 0.41
CA VAL A 123 7.62 15.98 1.27
C VAL A 123 7.19 14.51 1.32
N PHE A 124 7.21 13.82 0.17
CA PHE A 124 6.94 12.39 0.10
C PHE A 124 7.96 11.59 0.90
N ALA A 125 9.25 11.88 0.75
CA ALA A 125 10.33 11.22 1.46
C ALA A 125 10.19 11.38 2.98
N ALA A 126 9.99 12.61 3.46
CA ALA A 126 9.82 12.87 4.89
C ALA A 126 8.65 12.09 5.47
N LYS A 127 7.48 12.15 4.83
CA LYS A 127 6.29 11.39 5.26
C LYS A 127 6.55 9.88 5.23
N HIS A 128 7.07 9.36 4.13
CA HIS A 128 7.22 7.91 3.98
C HIS A 128 8.33 7.32 4.84
N VAL A 129 9.40 8.07 5.15
CA VAL A 129 10.41 7.63 6.12
C VAL A 129 9.84 7.66 7.53
N ILE A 130 9.18 8.74 7.96
CA ILE A 130 8.66 8.85 9.34
C ILE A 130 7.57 7.82 9.63
N PHE A 131 6.69 7.57 8.65
CA PHE A 131 5.55 6.66 8.77
C PHE A 131 5.78 5.29 8.12
N SER A 132 7.02 4.87 7.85
CA SER A 132 7.30 3.52 7.32
C SER A 132 7.25 2.45 8.41
N PHE A 133 6.11 2.30 9.07
CA PHE A 133 5.86 1.22 10.02
C PHE A 133 4.68 0.34 9.56
N ALA A 134 4.78 -0.95 9.87
CA ALA A 134 3.75 -1.94 9.54
C ALA A 134 3.41 -2.84 10.75
N SER A 135 3.07 -2.22 11.88
CA SER A 135 2.88 -2.90 13.18
C SER A 135 1.58 -3.71 13.27
N SER A 136 0.50 -3.26 12.61
CA SER A 136 -0.84 -3.83 12.77
C SER A 136 -0.90 -5.35 12.48
N ASN A 137 -0.39 -5.80 11.33
CA ASN A 137 -0.42 -7.23 10.99
C ASN A 137 0.44 -8.10 11.91
N ALA A 138 1.55 -7.57 12.45
CA ALA A 138 2.39 -8.30 13.40
C ALA A 138 1.68 -8.47 14.75
N VAL A 139 1.00 -7.42 15.23
CA VAL A 139 0.20 -7.46 16.46
C VAL A 139 -0.98 -8.42 16.31
N VAL A 140 -1.73 -8.35 15.21
CA VAL A 140 -2.84 -9.26 14.94
C VAL A 140 -2.35 -10.71 14.89
N MET A 141 -1.25 -10.98 14.19
CA MET A 141 -0.66 -12.33 14.15
C MET A 141 -0.32 -12.84 15.57
N ALA A 142 0.26 -11.99 16.43
CA ALA A 142 0.56 -12.36 17.80
C ALA A 142 -0.71 -12.73 18.59
N GLN A 143 -1.80 -11.95 18.45
CA GLN A 143 -3.08 -12.24 19.11
C GLN A 143 -3.66 -13.59 18.69
N TYR A 144 -3.62 -13.91 17.40
CA TYR A 144 -4.09 -15.20 16.88
C TYR A 144 -3.22 -16.38 17.32
N ILE A 145 -1.89 -16.21 17.43
CA ILE A 145 -1.00 -17.26 17.96
C ILE A 145 -1.39 -17.62 19.41
N PHE A 146 -1.63 -16.62 20.25
CA PHE A 146 -2.11 -16.87 21.61
C PHE A 146 -3.52 -17.49 21.63
N GLY A 147 -4.40 -17.07 20.71
CA GLY A 147 -5.73 -17.64 20.51
C GLY A 147 -5.71 -19.14 20.23
N ILE A 148 -4.83 -19.59 19.33
CA ILE A 148 -4.64 -21.02 18.98
C ILE A 148 -4.26 -21.85 20.22
N GLY A 149 -3.42 -21.29 21.10
CA GLY A 149 -3.01 -21.97 22.33
C GLY A 149 -4.06 -21.91 23.45
N GLY A 150 -5.10 -21.08 23.33
CA GLY A 150 -6.00 -20.75 24.44
C GLY A 150 -5.27 -20.08 25.61
N ILE A 151 -4.14 -19.39 25.34
CA ILE A 151 -3.26 -18.84 26.35
C ILE A 151 -3.58 -17.36 26.56
N SER A 152 -3.88 -16.98 27.81
CA SER A 152 -3.96 -15.58 28.18
C SER A 152 -2.58 -14.93 28.15
N TYR A 153 -2.50 -13.66 27.73
CA TYR A 153 -1.25 -12.95 27.56
C TYR A 153 -1.29 -11.57 28.20
N THR A 154 -0.13 -11.13 28.68
CA THR A 154 0.12 -9.75 29.07
C THR A 154 0.41 -8.88 27.84
N PRO A 155 0.23 -7.56 27.91
CA PRO A 155 0.58 -6.65 26.81
C PRO A 155 2.04 -6.79 26.33
N TRP A 156 2.97 -7.05 27.25
CA TRP A 156 4.39 -7.24 26.91
C TRP A 156 4.66 -8.57 26.20
N GLN A 157 3.98 -9.65 26.57
CA GLN A 157 4.06 -10.92 25.85
C GLN A 157 3.55 -10.79 24.42
N MET A 158 2.42 -10.10 24.21
CA MET A 158 1.90 -9.80 22.87
C MET A 158 2.88 -8.98 22.04
N LYS A 159 3.43 -7.90 22.61
CA LYS A 159 4.45 -7.06 21.95
C LYS A 159 5.70 -7.87 21.61
N GLY A 160 6.17 -8.72 22.52
CA GLY A 160 7.34 -9.58 22.32
C GLY A 160 7.17 -10.56 21.15
N VAL A 161 6.03 -11.25 21.08
CA VAL A 161 5.72 -12.15 19.95
C VAL A 161 5.59 -11.38 18.64
N ALA A 162 4.93 -10.22 18.65
CA ALA A 162 4.81 -9.38 17.45
C ALA A 162 6.18 -8.93 16.91
N VAL A 163 7.08 -8.48 17.80
CA VAL A 163 8.46 -8.11 17.45
C VAL A 163 9.24 -9.32 16.91
N ALA A 164 9.13 -10.49 17.55
CA ALA A 164 9.82 -11.70 17.11
C ALA A 164 9.36 -12.12 15.70
N MET A 165 8.06 -12.15 15.44
CA MET A 165 7.49 -12.52 14.14
C MET A 165 7.87 -11.51 13.04
N TYR A 166 7.83 -10.21 13.35
CA TYR A 166 8.21 -9.19 12.39
C TYR A 166 9.72 -9.21 12.08
N THR A 167 10.55 -9.49 13.10
CA THR A 167 11.99 -9.65 12.95
C THR A 167 12.33 -10.88 12.11
N LEU A 168 11.60 -11.98 12.26
CA LEU A 168 11.72 -13.14 11.38
C LEU A 168 11.39 -12.78 9.92
N ALA A 169 10.29 -12.05 9.68
CA ALA A 169 9.94 -11.59 8.34
C ALA A 169 11.02 -10.68 7.73
N TYR A 170 11.62 -9.81 8.53
CA TYR A 170 12.77 -8.98 8.12
C TYR A 170 13.97 -9.83 7.71
N PHE A 171 14.39 -10.81 8.51
CA PHE A 171 15.51 -11.69 8.16
C PHE A 171 15.28 -12.46 6.87
N VAL A 172 14.05 -12.98 6.68
CA VAL A 172 13.65 -13.61 5.42
C VAL A 172 13.78 -12.64 4.25
N ALA A 173 13.31 -11.40 4.42
CA ALA A 173 13.28 -10.36 3.39
C ALA A 173 14.67 -9.88 2.95
N ILE A 174 15.62 -9.75 3.88
CA ILE A 174 16.98 -9.27 3.59
C ILE A 174 17.90 -10.37 3.05
N ALA A 175 17.66 -11.63 3.41
CA ALA A 175 18.56 -12.73 3.06
C ALA A 175 18.62 -12.96 1.54
N SER A 176 17.49 -12.83 0.85
CA SER A 176 17.45 -12.94 -0.61
C SER A 176 16.12 -12.41 -1.18
N THR A 177 16.22 -11.51 -2.17
CA THR A 177 15.06 -11.08 -2.97
C THR A 177 14.33 -12.28 -3.60
N LYS A 178 15.08 -13.22 -4.18
CA LYS A 178 14.50 -14.38 -4.88
C LYS A 178 13.67 -15.28 -3.96
N TRP A 179 14.21 -15.62 -2.79
CA TRP A 179 13.50 -16.49 -1.83
C TRP A 179 12.30 -15.78 -1.21
N SER A 180 12.43 -14.50 -0.88
CA SER A 180 11.32 -13.68 -0.37
C SER A 180 10.14 -13.70 -1.34
N LEU A 181 10.40 -13.52 -2.63
CA LEU A 181 9.38 -13.55 -3.68
C LEU A 181 8.76 -14.93 -3.87
N ARG A 182 9.52 -16.02 -3.74
CA ARG A 182 8.98 -17.40 -3.77
C ARG A 182 8.06 -17.67 -2.58
N ILE A 183 8.44 -17.21 -1.40
CA ILE A 183 7.63 -17.32 -0.18
C ILE A 183 6.31 -16.54 -0.34
N VAL A 184 6.37 -15.33 -0.92
CA VAL A 184 5.16 -14.56 -1.27
C VAL A 184 4.25 -15.35 -2.21
N VAL A 185 4.79 -16.00 -3.24
CA VAL A 185 3.97 -16.84 -4.15
C VAL A 185 3.28 -17.98 -3.39
N TRP A 186 4.01 -18.67 -2.51
CA TRP A 186 3.47 -19.76 -1.70
C TRP A 186 2.32 -19.30 -0.79
N PHE A 187 2.52 -18.21 -0.03
CA PHE A 187 1.45 -17.62 0.78
C PHE A 187 0.29 -17.09 -0.05
N GLY A 188 0.56 -16.55 -1.25
CA GLY A 188 -0.47 -16.09 -2.17
C GLY A 188 -1.42 -17.22 -2.57
N PHE A 189 -0.88 -18.41 -2.81
CA PHE A 189 -1.67 -19.60 -3.15
C PHE A 189 -2.57 -20.04 -1.98
N ILE A 190 -2.03 -20.07 -0.76
CA ILE A 190 -2.80 -20.39 0.46
C ILE A 190 -3.95 -19.40 0.67
N LYS A 191 -3.69 -18.10 0.46
CA LYS A 191 -4.70 -17.04 0.59
C LYS A 191 -5.83 -17.19 -0.41
N ILE A 192 -5.49 -17.44 -1.67
CA ILE A 192 -6.50 -17.64 -2.74
C ILE A 192 -7.35 -18.87 -2.41
N LEU A 193 -6.72 -19.99 -2.04
CA LEU A 193 -7.43 -21.20 -1.67
C LEU A 193 -8.37 -20.97 -0.47
N THR A 194 -7.92 -20.21 0.53
CA THR A 194 -8.73 -19.86 1.71
C THR A 194 -9.97 -19.06 1.31
N LEU A 195 -9.82 -18.03 0.47
CA LEU A 195 -10.97 -17.23 0.01
C LEU A 195 -11.94 -18.04 -0.85
N LEU A 196 -11.43 -18.92 -1.71
CA LEU A 196 -12.25 -19.82 -2.51
C LEU A 196 -13.02 -20.80 -1.62
N LEU A 197 -12.38 -21.39 -0.62
CA LEU A 197 -13.03 -22.27 0.36
C LEU A 197 -14.18 -21.55 1.07
N ILE A 198 -13.93 -20.35 1.60
CA ILE A 198 -14.97 -19.55 2.28
C ILE A 198 -16.10 -19.20 1.32
N SER A 199 -15.77 -18.77 0.10
CA SER A 199 -16.76 -18.37 -0.91
C SER A 199 -17.65 -19.56 -1.31
N ILE A 200 -17.04 -20.72 -1.60
CA ILE A 200 -17.78 -21.94 -1.98
C ILE A 200 -18.64 -22.41 -0.81
N ALA A 201 -18.08 -22.51 0.40
CA ALA A 201 -18.83 -22.89 1.59
C ALA A 201 -20.01 -21.94 1.84
N GLY A 202 -19.82 -20.64 1.68
CA GLY A 202 -20.86 -19.62 1.78
C GLY A 202 -21.99 -19.81 0.77
N LEU A 203 -21.67 -20.10 -0.49
CA LEU A 203 -22.68 -20.38 -1.51
C LEU A 203 -23.47 -21.66 -1.22
N VAL A 204 -22.84 -22.69 -0.65
CA VAL A 204 -23.52 -23.92 -0.24
C VAL A 204 -24.46 -23.67 0.95
N VAL A 205 -24.03 -22.84 1.92
CA VAL A 205 -24.88 -22.38 3.04
C VAL A 205 -26.08 -21.59 2.51
N LEU A 206 -25.84 -20.59 1.65
CA LEU A 206 -26.90 -19.77 1.04
C LEU A 206 -27.90 -20.60 0.24
N GLY A 207 -27.44 -21.67 -0.44
CA GLY A 207 -28.30 -22.60 -1.17
C GLY A 207 -29.11 -23.55 -0.28
N GLY A 208 -29.00 -23.48 1.05
CA GLY A 208 -29.73 -24.35 1.98
C GLY A 208 -29.23 -25.79 2.03
N HIS A 209 -28.06 -26.08 1.46
CA HIS A 209 -27.47 -27.43 1.42
C HIS A 209 -26.58 -27.73 2.65
N THR A 210 -26.85 -27.10 3.80
CA THR A 210 -26.07 -27.27 5.04
C THR A 210 -26.97 -27.35 6.28
N LYS A 211 -26.37 -27.64 7.43
CA LYS A 211 -27.04 -27.64 8.74
C LYS A 211 -27.10 -26.26 9.40
N VAL A 212 -26.59 -25.22 8.75
CA VAL A 212 -26.58 -23.85 9.28
C VAL A 212 -27.99 -23.28 9.12
N GLU A 213 -28.57 -22.81 10.23
CA GLU A 213 -29.88 -22.14 10.21
C GLU A 213 -29.81 -20.82 9.45
N ASP A 214 -30.83 -20.52 8.65
CA ASP A 214 -30.90 -19.26 7.91
C ASP A 214 -31.07 -18.08 8.89
N PRO A 215 -30.10 -17.14 8.95
CA PRO A 215 -30.19 -15.99 9.85
C PRO A 215 -31.24 -14.95 9.42
N GLY A 216 -31.86 -15.08 8.24
CA GLY A 216 -32.88 -14.17 7.74
C GLY A 216 -32.34 -12.84 7.17
N ASN A 217 -31.02 -12.66 7.12
CA ASN A 217 -30.38 -11.43 6.62
C ASN A 217 -30.75 -11.11 5.16
N TRP A 218 -31.02 -12.13 4.34
CA TRP A 218 -31.37 -11.95 2.92
C TRP A 218 -32.86 -11.73 2.67
N SER A 219 -33.72 -12.02 3.67
CA SER A 219 -35.16 -11.78 3.59
C SER A 219 -35.51 -10.31 3.84
N ASP A 220 -34.79 -9.66 4.74
CA ASP A 220 -34.87 -8.22 4.98
C ASP A 220 -33.46 -7.60 5.06
N PRO A 221 -32.80 -7.40 3.91
CA PRO A 221 -31.41 -6.95 3.87
C PRO A 221 -31.26 -5.49 4.32
N TRP A 222 -32.33 -4.70 4.36
CA TRP A 222 -32.31 -3.28 4.68
C TRP A 222 -32.57 -3.00 6.16
N ARG A 223 -32.88 -4.03 6.96
CA ARG A 223 -33.12 -3.90 8.40
C ARG A 223 -31.96 -3.20 9.11
N GLY A 224 -32.27 -2.12 9.84
CA GLY A 224 -31.29 -1.32 10.58
C GLY A 224 -30.59 -0.23 9.76
N THR A 225 -31.01 0.04 8.51
CA THR A 225 -30.46 1.16 7.72
C THR A 225 -30.72 2.51 8.39
N GLU A 226 -31.81 2.64 9.15
CA GLU A 226 -32.15 3.80 9.97
C GLU A 226 -31.11 4.12 11.06
N GLU A 227 -30.28 3.14 11.44
CA GLU A 227 -29.19 3.32 12.40
C GLU A 227 -27.90 3.85 11.75
N ALA A 228 -27.85 3.96 10.41
CA ALA A 228 -26.68 4.46 9.70
C ALA A 228 -26.47 5.96 9.95
N SER A 229 -25.26 6.35 10.33
CA SER A 229 -24.89 7.76 10.49
C SER A 229 -23.82 8.19 9.49
N ALA A 230 -23.70 9.50 9.25
CA ALA A 230 -22.69 10.03 8.34
C ALA A 230 -21.25 9.72 8.82
N TYR A 231 -21.04 9.76 10.14
CA TYR A 231 -19.76 9.36 10.74
C TYR A 231 -19.52 7.85 10.60
N GLY A 232 -20.53 7.02 10.90
CA GLY A 232 -20.46 5.57 10.74
C GLY A 232 -20.15 5.15 9.31
N ALA A 233 -20.82 5.75 8.33
CA ALA A 233 -20.58 5.60 6.90
C ALA A 233 -19.13 5.98 6.51
N THR A 234 -18.60 7.06 7.06
CA THR A 234 -17.21 7.50 6.82
C THR A 234 -16.21 6.50 7.38
N ASN A 235 -16.41 6.04 8.62
CA ASN A 235 -15.56 5.02 9.22
C ASN A 235 -15.61 3.70 8.44
N ALA A 236 -16.81 3.28 8.01
CA ALA A 236 -16.98 2.12 7.15
C ALA A 236 -16.19 2.25 5.84
N MET A 237 -16.20 3.42 5.19
CA MET A 237 -15.38 3.68 4.00
C MET A 237 -13.87 3.58 4.29
N VAL A 238 -13.40 4.09 5.43
CA VAL A 238 -11.99 3.96 5.85
C VAL A 238 -11.61 2.49 6.00
N LYS A 239 -12.42 1.69 6.71
CA LYS A 239 -12.16 0.25 6.90
C LYS A 239 -12.26 -0.53 5.58
N LEU A 240 -13.16 -0.13 4.69
CA LEU A 240 -13.30 -0.70 3.35
C LEU A 240 -12.06 -0.46 2.50
N ILE A 241 -11.53 0.78 2.48
CA ILE A 241 -10.29 1.12 1.76
C ILE A 241 -9.12 0.33 2.32
N PHE A 242 -9.03 0.22 3.65
CA PHE A 242 -8.02 -0.61 4.32
C PHE A 242 -8.09 -2.06 3.85
N SER A 243 -9.28 -2.65 3.78
CA SER A 243 -9.46 -4.04 3.35
C SER A 243 -9.11 -4.27 1.89
N TYR A 244 -9.39 -3.32 1.00
CA TYR A 244 -9.05 -3.43 -0.43
C TYR A 244 -7.66 -2.90 -0.78
N ALA A 245 -6.89 -2.40 0.19
CA ALA A 245 -5.54 -1.88 -0.02
C ALA A 245 -4.61 -2.96 -0.60
N GLY A 246 -3.53 -2.55 -1.27
CA GLY A 246 -2.55 -3.49 -1.83
C GLY A 246 -2.64 -3.75 -3.32
N TYR A 247 -3.40 -2.90 -4.03
CA TYR A 247 -3.36 -2.80 -5.49
C TYR A 247 -2.01 -2.25 -6.03
N SER A 248 -1.21 -1.57 -5.20
CA SER A 248 0.04 -0.89 -5.60
C SER A 248 1.31 -1.73 -5.45
N ASN A 249 1.24 -2.88 -4.78
CA ASN A 249 2.40 -3.65 -4.34
C ASN A 249 3.32 -4.09 -5.48
N ALA A 250 2.75 -4.63 -6.56
CA ALA A 250 3.49 -5.02 -7.75
C ALA A 250 4.16 -3.81 -8.44
N PHE A 251 3.62 -2.60 -8.27
CA PHE A 251 4.16 -1.40 -8.89
C PHE A 251 5.41 -0.87 -8.21
N ALA A 252 5.69 -1.31 -6.99
CA ALA A 252 6.97 -1.05 -6.34
C ALA A 252 8.13 -1.84 -6.96
N VAL A 253 7.84 -2.89 -7.74
CA VAL A 253 8.84 -3.77 -8.38
C VAL A 253 8.71 -3.79 -9.90
N VAL A 254 8.07 -2.79 -10.53
CA VAL A 254 7.80 -2.78 -11.99
C VAL A 254 9.06 -3.06 -12.83
N ASN A 255 10.19 -2.43 -12.51
CA ASN A 255 11.43 -2.61 -13.27
C ASN A 255 12.02 -4.04 -13.15
N GLU A 256 11.52 -4.85 -12.20
CA GLU A 256 11.92 -6.25 -12.02
C GLU A 256 10.98 -7.22 -12.79
N ILE A 257 9.87 -6.72 -13.37
CA ILE A 257 8.82 -7.51 -14.04
C ILE A 257 9.13 -7.69 -15.53
N LYS A 258 9.12 -8.95 -15.99
CA LYS A 258 9.33 -9.27 -17.42
C LYS A 258 8.09 -9.05 -18.30
N VAL A 259 6.90 -9.38 -17.79
CA VAL A 259 5.61 -9.23 -18.49
C VAL A 259 4.56 -8.83 -17.47
N LEU A 260 3.75 -7.81 -17.78
CA LEU A 260 2.68 -7.31 -16.89
C LEU A 260 1.28 -7.62 -17.48
N PRO A 261 0.65 -8.76 -17.13
CA PRO A 261 -0.70 -9.09 -17.58
C PRO A 261 -1.75 -8.28 -16.82
N ARG A 262 -2.56 -7.54 -17.57
CA ARG A 262 -3.48 -6.53 -17.04
C ARG A 262 -4.79 -7.12 -16.50
N SER A 263 -5.21 -8.31 -16.94
CA SER A 263 -6.56 -8.85 -16.73
C SER A 263 -6.76 -9.62 -15.42
N LEU A 264 -5.73 -10.33 -14.92
CA LEU A 264 -5.91 -11.24 -13.78
C LEU A 264 -6.07 -10.54 -12.44
N PHE A 265 -5.53 -9.32 -12.30
CA PHE A 265 -5.65 -8.55 -11.07
C PHE A 265 -7.12 -8.23 -10.72
N SER A 266 -8.00 -8.15 -11.72
CA SER A 266 -9.37 -7.67 -11.52
C SER A 266 -10.32 -8.72 -10.93
N SER A 267 -10.15 -10.00 -11.23
CA SER A 267 -11.11 -11.06 -10.87
C SER A 267 -11.10 -11.44 -9.39
N LEU A 268 -9.93 -11.47 -8.74
CA LEU A 268 -9.84 -11.91 -7.34
C LEU A 268 -10.45 -10.93 -6.33
N ARG A 269 -10.56 -9.64 -6.67
CA ARG A 269 -11.19 -8.63 -5.80
C ARG A 269 -12.69 -8.88 -5.63
N GLY A 270 -13.31 -9.55 -6.61
CA GLY A 270 -14.71 -9.97 -6.52
C GLY A 270 -14.93 -11.06 -5.46
N LEU A 271 -13.91 -11.83 -5.08
CA LEU A 271 -14.04 -12.85 -4.03
C LEU A 271 -14.41 -12.24 -2.67
N TYR A 272 -14.07 -10.97 -2.43
CA TYR A 272 -14.45 -10.30 -1.18
C TYR A 272 -15.96 -10.12 -1.05
N ILE A 273 -16.65 -9.89 -2.18
CA ILE A 273 -18.11 -9.85 -2.20
C ILE A 273 -18.65 -11.22 -1.81
N LEU A 274 -18.12 -12.30 -2.40
CA LEU A 274 -18.54 -13.67 -2.09
C LEU A 274 -18.23 -14.09 -0.65
N VAL A 275 -17.10 -13.64 -0.09
CA VAL A 275 -16.75 -13.90 1.32
C VAL A 275 -17.70 -13.17 2.27
N ASN A 276 -18.10 -11.93 1.96
CA ASN A 276 -19.10 -11.25 2.78
C ASN A 276 -20.49 -11.87 2.64
N VAL A 277 -20.86 -12.32 1.43
CA VAL A 277 -22.06 -13.15 1.24
C VAL A 277 -21.99 -14.40 2.14
N ALA A 278 -20.84 -15.06 2.20
CA ALA A 278 -20.64 -16.23 3.06
C ALA A 278 -20.88 -15.90 4.54
N TYR A 279 -20.27 -14.81 5.03
CA TYR A 279 -20.43 -14.39 6.43
C TYR A 279 -21.88 -14.06 6.77
N PHE A 280 -22.56 -13.26 5.95
CA PHE A 280 -23.96 -12.88 6.19
C PHE A 280 -24.96 -14.00 5.91
N SER A 281 -24.57 -15.06 5.20
CA SER A 281 -25.42 -16.25 5.03
C SER A 281 -25.36 -17.20 6.23
N ALA A 282 -24.28 -17.16 7.02
CA ALA A 282 -24.13 -18.06 8.18
C ALA A 282 -24.41 -17.38 9.54
N ALA A 283 -24.09 -16.09 9.67
CA ALA A 283 -24.18 -15.36 10.93
C ALA A 283 -25.23 -14.24 10.83
N SER A 284 -26.05 -14.07 11.87
CA SER A 284 -27.05 -12.99 11.91
C SER A 284 -26.39 -11.63 12.12
N ARG A 285 -27.09 -10.57 11.69
CA ARG A 285 -26.68 -9.18 11.94
C ARG A 285 -26.34 -8.97 13.42
N GLU A 286 -27.21 -9.41 14.32
CA GLU A 286 -27.06 -9.22 15.77
C GLU A 286 -25.85 -9.96 16.32
N GLU A 287 -25.58 -11.19 15.84
CA GLU A 287 -24.38 -11.94 16.22
C GLU A 287 -23.10 -11.22 15.79
N ILE A 288 -23.07 -10.70 14.56
CA ILE A 288 -21.89 -9.99 14.04
C ILE A 288 -21.67 -8.67 14.79
N LEU A 289 -22.73 -7.94 15.12
CA LEU A 289 -22.66 -6.67 15.86
C LEU A 289 -22.30 -6.86 17.35
N ALA A 290 -22.83 -7.90 17.99
CA ALA A 290 -22.56 -8.20 19.40
C ALA A 290 -21.16 -8.83 19.60
N SER A 291 -20.61 -9.44 18.55
CA SER A 291 -19.36 -10.17 18.62
C SER A 291 -18.16 -9.23 18.67
N LYS A 292 -17.37 -9.33 19.74
CA LYS A 292 -15.97 -8.87 19.76
C LYS A 292 -15.07 -9.71 18.84
N GLN A 293 -15.55 -10.86 18.39
CA GLN A 293 -14.86 -11.75 17.46
C GLN A 293 -15.14 -11.35 16.01
N VAL A 294 -14.12 -11.53 15.19
CA VAL A 294 -14.07 -11.35 13.74
C VAL A 294 -15.18 -12.18 13.07
N ALA A 295 -15.93 -11.59 12.11
CA ALA A 295 -17.07 -12.24 11.42
C ALA A 295 -16.71 -13.63 10.84
N ALA A 296 -15.46 -13.78 10.39
CA ALA A 296 -14.91 -15.05 9.95
C ALA A 296 -14.97 -16.16 11.03
N SER A 297 -14.72 -15.84 12.30
CA SER A 297 -14.75 -16.82 13.39
C SER A 297 -16.14 -17.41 13.59
N ILE A 298 -17.17 -16.56 13.58
CA ILE A 298 -18.58 -17.00 13.70
C ILE A 298 -18.93 -17.92 12.53
N PHE A 299 -18.57 -17.53 11.30
CA PHE A 299 -18.78 -18.34 10.10
C PHE A 299 -18.12 -19.72 10.24
N PHE A 300 -16.84 -19.78 10.61
CA PHE A 300 -16.12 -21.05 10.75
C PHE A 300 -16.71 -21.94 11.84
N GLN A 301 -17.09 -21.36 12.98
CA GLN A 301 -17.71 -22.11 14.08
C GLN A 301 -19.06 -22.71 13.68
N LYS A 302 -19.88 -21.97 12.93
CA LYS A 302 -21.20 -22.45 12.47
C LYS A 302 -21.10 -23.49 11.35
N VAL A 303 -20.21 -23.29 10.39
CA VAL A 303 -20.10 -24.15 9.20
C VAL A 303 -19.30 -25.43 9.50
N PHE A 304 -18.20 -25.33 10.25
CA PHE A 304 -17.24 -26.42 10.46
C PHE A 304 -17.17 -26.91 11.91
N GLY A 305 -17.88 -26.27 12.85
CA GLY A 305 -17.96 -26.68 14.26
C GLY A 305 -17.00 -25.95 15.20
N LYS A 306 -17.22 -26.07 16.52
CA LYS A 306 -16.62 -25.16 17.53
C LYS A 306 -15.13 -25.40 17.84
N HIS A 307 -14.64 -26.64 17.88
CA HIS A 307 -13.32 -26.93 18.44
C HIS A 307 -12.18 -26.95 17.40
N GLY A 308 -12.32 -27.69 16.30
CA GLY A 308 -11.26 -27.79 15.28
C GLY A 308 -11.23 -26.61 14.30
N ALA A 309 -12.38 -26.01 14.00
CA ALA A 309 -12.48 -25.00 12.95
C ALA A 309 -11.97 -23.62 13.36
N SER A 310 -12.12 -23.24 14.64
CA SER A 310 -11.59 -21.97 15.15
C SER A 310 -10.06 -21.95 15.04
N ASN A 311 -9.41 -23.02 15.51
CA ASN A 311 -7.95 -23.15 15.42
C ASN A 311 -7.46 -23.17 13.97
N ALA A 312 -8.20 -23.83 13.07
CA ALA A 312 -7.86 -23.84 11.64
C ALA A 312 -7.94 -22.44 11.03
N LEU A 313 -9.00 -21.67 11.33
CA LEU A 313 -9.12 -20.28 10.90
C LEU A 313 -7.96 -19.43 11.44
N ASP A 314 -7.67 -19.55 12.73
CA ASP A 314 -6.63 -18.75 13.38
C ASP A 314 -5.25 -19.02 12.77
N VAL A 315 -4.95 -20.28 12.43
CA VAL A 315 -3.73 -20.66 11.69
C VAL A 315 -3.72 -20.03 10.29
N LEU A 316 -4.83 -20.09 9.56
CA LEU A 316 -4.93 -19.49 8.22
C LEU A 316 -4.76 -17.96 8.28
N VAL A 317 -5.31 -17.30 9.30
CA VAL A 317 -5.13 -15.86 9.53
C VAL A 317 -3.68 -15.54 9.89
N CYS A 318 -3.01 -16.36 10.71
CA CYS A 318 -1.59 -16.20 11.03
C CYS A 318 -0.69 -16.32 9.79
N LEU A 319 -0.90 -17.36 8.98
CA LEU A 319 -0.20 -17.54 7.70
C LEU A 319 -0.46 -16.36 6.76
N SER A 320 -1.71 -15.87 6.75
CA SER A 320 -2.09 -14.73 5.94
C SER A 320 -1.37 -13.44 6.38
N ALA A 321 -1.36 -13.17 7.68
CA ALA A 321 -0.66 -12.02 8.25
C ALA A 321 0.83 -12.07 7.95
N PHE A 322 1.49 -13.23 8.12
CA PHE A 322 2.92 -13.38 7.83
C PHE A 322 3.27 -13.17 6.35
N GLY A 323 2.47 -13.73 5.43
CA GLY A 323 2.63 -13.48 3.99
C GLY A 323 2.46 -12.00 3.62
N ASN A 324 1.54 -11.30 4.30
CA ASN A 324 1.36 -9.85 4.15
C ASN A 324 2.60 -9.08 4.63
N LEU A 325 3.16 -9.42 5.80
CA LEU A 325 4.36 -8.76 6.35
C LEU A 325 5.53 -8.79 5.36
N ILE A 326 5.81 -9.95 4.76
CA ILE A 326 6.89 -10.08 3.76
C ILE A 326 6.59 -9.24 2.51
N ALA A 327 5.35 -9.30 2.00
CA ALA A 327 4.98 -8.55 0.80
C ALA A 327 5.06 -7.02 1.01
N VAL A 328 4.62 -6.52 2.16
CA VAL A 328 4.70 -5.09 2.52
C VAL A 328 6.14 -4.63 2.78
N LEU A 329 6.95 -5.46 3.45
CA LEU A 329 8.39 -5.20 3.60
C LEU A 329 9.08 -5.09 2.24
N VAL A 330 8.72 -6.00 1.32
CA VAL A 330 9.23 -5.98 -0.05
C VAL A 330 8.87 -4.66 -0.72
N MET A 331 7.60 -4.27 -0.75
CA MET A 331 7.18 -3.03 -1.41
C MET A 331 7.77 -1.77 -0.77
N THR A 332 7.69 -1.65 0.56
CA THR A 332 8.13 -0.45 1.26
C THR A 332 9.64 -0.23 1.12
N SER A 333 10.43 -1.30 1.09
CA SER A 333 11.88 -1.18 0.86
C SER A 333 12.21 -0.68 -0.54
N ARG A 334 11.47 -1.07 -1.59
CA ARG A 334 11.69 -0.53 -2.95
C ARG A 334 11.22 0.91 -3.07
N LEU A 335 10.08 1.24 -2.45
CA LEU A 335 9.58 2.61 -2.37
C LEU A 335 10.62 3.55 -1.73
N LEU A 336 11.17 3.15 -0.57
CA LEU A 336 12.20 3.92 0.14
C LEU A 336 13.54 3.95 -0.62
N ARG A 337 13.94 2.85 -1.26
CA ARG A 337 15.13 2.83 -2.15
C ARG A 337 14.98 3.87 -3.25
N GLU A 338 13.84 3.88 -3.94
CA GLU A 338 13.58 4.81 -5.04
C GLU A 338 13.49 6.25 -4.53
N THR A 339 12.89 6.46 -3.36
CA THR A 339 12.92 7.76 -2.66
C THR A 339 14.36 8.23 -2.44
N GLY A 340 15.26 7.34 -2.01
CA GLY A 340 16.68 7.65 -1.85
C GLY A 340 17.39 7.96 -3.17
N ARG A 341 16.98 7.33 -4.28
CA ARG A 341 17.55 7.58 -5.61
C ARG A 341 17.24 8.96 -6.16
N GLN A 342 16.21 9.64 -5.65
CA GLN A 342 15.92 11.04 -6.00
C GLN A 342 16.97 12.02 -5.45
N GLY A 343 17.83 11.59 -4.51
CA GLY A 343 18.91 12.40 -3.95
C GLY A 343 18.48 13.41 -2.88
N VAL A 344 17.20 13.45 -2.52
CA VAL A 344 16.65 14.32 -1.48
C VAL A 344 16.94 13.85 -0.06
N LEU A 345 17.28 12.56 0.11
CA LEU A 345 17.65 11.98 1.40
C LEU A 345 19.17 12.06 1.63
N PRO A 346 19.61 12.27 2.89
CA PRO A 346 21.03 12.21 3.22
C PRO A 346 21.58 10.80 3.02
N TRP A 347 22.88 10.71 2.72
CA TRP A 347 23.61 9.46 2.49
C TRP A 347 22.97 8.55 1.41
N PRO A 348 22.95 8.96 0.13
CA PRO A 348 22.29 8.18 -0.94
C PRO A 348 22.70 6.71 -0.96
N LYS A 349 23.98 6.40 -0.75
CA LYS A 349 24.51 5.03 -0.68
C LYS A 349 23.77 4.12 0.32
N PHE A 350 23.36 4.65 1.49
CA PHE A 350 22.63 3.88 2.50
C PHE A 350 21.27 3.42 1.98
N TRP A 351 20.58 4.28 1.23
CA TRP A 351 19.23 4.00 0.69
C TRP A 351 19.27 3.14 -0.56
N THR A 352 20.29 3.30 -1.41
CA THR A 352 20.27 2.77 -2.78
C THR A 352 21.08 1.49 -2.98
N SER A 353 22.11 1.27 -2.14
CA SER A 353 22.97 0.09 -2.19
C SER A 353 22.20 -1.22 -2.03
N VAL A 354 22.59 -2.23 -2.80
CA VAL A 354 22.05 -3.60 -2.72
C VAL A 354 23.03 -4.60 -2.10
N LYS A 355 24.25 -4.18 -1.76
CA LYS A 355 25.23 -5.00 -1.03
C LYS A 355 24.83 -5.20 0.45
N PRO A 356 25.19 -6.36 1.05
CA PRO A 356 25.91 -7.49 0.44
C PRO A 356 25.00 -8.57 -0.18
N PHE A 357 23.70 -8.57 0.13
CA PHE A 357 22.82 -9.71 -0.16
C PHE A 357 22.03 -9.61 -1.49
N GLY A 358 22.20 -8.55 -2.26
CA GLY A 358 21.34 -8.25 -3.42
C GLY A 358 19.94 -7.78 -3.00
N THR A 359 19.87 -7.10 -1.86
CA THR A 359 18.66 -6.54 -1.25
C THR A 359 18.94 -5.13 -0.72
N PRO A 360 17.96 -4.20 -0.74
CA PRO A 360 18.15 -2.85 -0.22
C PRO A 360 18.16 -2.87 1.33
N LEU A 361 19.30 -3.21 1.92
CA LEU A 361 19.42 -3.44 3.36
C LEU A 361 19.04 -2.20 4.18
N GLY A 362 19.55 -1.02 3.82
CA GLY A 362 19.26 0.23 4.54
C GLY A 362 17.76 0.52 4.65
N PRO A 363 17.01 0.58 3.51
CA PRO A 363 15.56 0.71 3.53
C PRO A 363 14.85 -0.35 4.38
N TYR A 364 15.23 -1.64 4.28
CA TYR A 364 14.62 -2.67 5.13
C TYR A 364 14.86 -2.42 6.63
N THR A 365 16.09 -2.03 7.01
CA THR A 365 16.44 -1.76 8.41
C THR A 365 15.68 -0.56 8.97
N VAL A 366 15.44 0.49 8.16
CA VAL A 366 14.62 1.64 8.58
C VAL A 366 13.18 1.21 8.88
N VAL A 367 12.55 0.48 7.96
CA VAL A 367 11.19 -0.03 8.14
C VAL A 367 11.11 -0.95 9.37
N TRP A 368 12.12 -1.83 9.53
CA TRP A 368 12.21 -2.74 10.66
C TRP A 368 12.29 -1.99 12.00
N THR A 369 13.20 -1.04 12.10
CA THR A 369 13.44 -0.25 13.31
C THR A 369 12.20 0.55 13.69
N LEU A 370 11.60 1.28 12.74
CA LEU A 370 10.43 2.10 13.00
C LEU A 370 9.20 1.26 13.36
N THR A 371 9.05 0.08 12.76
CA THR A 371 7.96 -0.83 13.16
C THR A 371 8.15 -1.38 14.56
N ILE A 372 9.37 -1.74 14.97
CA ILE A 372 9.65 -2.17 16.35
C ILE A 372 9.35 -1.05 17.33
N LEU A 373 9.82 0.17 17.05
CA LEU A 373 9.51 1.33 17.89
C LEU A 373 8.00 1.56 17.98
N MET A 374 7.27 1.41 16.87
CA MET A 374 5.81 1.53 16.85
C MET A 374 5.09 0.42 17.63
N ILE A 375 5.67 -0.76 17.76
CA ILE A 375 5.11 -1.85 18.60
C ILE A 375 5.41 -1.59 20.09
N ILE A 376 6.62 -1.11 20.41
CA ILE A 376 7.09 -1.01 21.80
C ILE A 376 6.65 0.29 22.46
N CYS A 377 6.93 1.44 21.82
CA CYS A 377 6.86 2.76 22.44
C CYS A 377 5.44 3.26 22.71
N PRO A 378 4.49 3.20 21.75
CA PRO A 378 3.13 3.65 22.03
C PRO A 378 2.46 2.77 23.10
N PRO A 379 1.81 3.36 24.11
CA PRO A 379 0.87 2.62 24.94
C PRO A 379 -0.30 2.13 24.08
N ALA A 380 -0.86 0.98 24.45
CA ALA A 380 -2.07 0.48 23.81
C ALA A 380 -3.25 1.45 24.06
N GLY A 381 -4.21 1.48 23.13
CA GLY A 381 -5.33 2.42 23.17
C GLY A 381 -5.02 3.68 22.34
N ASP A 382 -5.38 4.85 22.88
CA ASP A 382 -5.45 6.10 22.13
C ASP A 382 -4.17 6.47 21.38
N ALA A 383 -3.01 6.33 22.01
CA ALA A 383 -1.74 6.71 21.38
C ALA A 383 -1.41 5.83 20.16
N PHE A 384 -1.69 4.53 20.25
CA PHE A 384 -1.51 3.61 19.13
C PHE A 384 -2.49 3.93 17.99
N ASN A 385 -3.78 4.07 18.31
CA ASN A 385 -4.83 4.39 17.34
C ASN A 385 -4.53 5.72 16.63
N PHE A 386 -4.21 6.75 17.40
CA PHE A 386 -3.86 8.07 16.89
C PHE A 386 -2.71 8.03 15.87
N VAL A 387 -1.62 7.32 16.17
CA VAL A 387 -0.47 7.25 15.25
C VAL A 387 -0.82 6.46 13.98
N VAL A 388 -1.66 5.43 14.09
CA VAL A 388 -2.19 4.70 12.93
C VAL A 388 -3.04 5.65 12.07
N ASP A 389 -3.99 6.37 12.65
CA ASP A 389 -4.87 7.30 11.93
C ASP A 389 -4.09 8.45 11.30
N LEU A 390 -3.06 8.95 12.01
CA LEU A 390 -2.15 9.97 11.53
C LEU A 390 -1.38 9.54 10.27
N SER A 391 -1.15 8.24 10.06
CA SER A 391 -0.53 7.74 8.83
C SER A 391 -1.49 7.69 7.64
N VAL A 392 -2.80 7.56 7.90
CA VAL A 392 -3.84 7.36 6.87
C VAL A 392 -4.16 8.67 6.15
N TYR A 393 -4.37 9.77 6.89
CA TYR A 393 -4.81 11.03 6.26
C TYR A 393 -3.78 11.64 5.28
N PRO A 394 -2.48 11.74 5.62
CA PRO A 394 -1.45 12.14 4.66
C PRO A 394 -1.38 11.22 3.44
N THR A 395 -1.61 9.92 3.63
CA THR A 395 -1.67 8.96 2.51
C THR A 395 -2.84 9.27 1.57
N ASN A 396 -4.01 9.64 2.09
CA ASN A 396 -5.15 10.05 1.26
C ASN A 396 -4.88 11.33 0.45
N ILE A 397 -4.12 12.28 1.00
CA ILE A 397 -3.67 13.48 0.26
C ILE A 397 -2.82 13.07 -0.94
N PHE A 398 -1.85 12.17 -0.75
CA PHE A 398 -1.02 11.67 -1.85
C PHE A 398 -1.81 10.84 -2.87
N ASN A 399 -2.79 10.05 -2.44
CA ASN A 399 -3.68 9.33 -3.33
C ASN A 399 -4.51 10.29 -4.20
N PHE A 400 -5.04 11.37 -3.62
CA PHE A 400 -5.72 12.42 -4.37
C PHE A 400 -4.79 13.09 -5.38
N LEU A 401 -3.57 13.45 -4.98
CA LEU A 401 -2.55 13.98 -5.88
C LEU A 401 -2.19 13.00 -7.00
N LEU A 402 -2.20 11.69 -6.74
CA LEU A 402 -1.94 10.66 -7.74
C LEU A 402 -3.05 10.59 -8.80
N VAL A 403 -4.32 10.78 -8.42
CA VAL A 403 -5.44 10.87 -9.39
C VAL A 403 -5.30 12.13 -10.26
N ILE A 404 -5.03 13.28 -9.64
CA ILE A 404 -4.79 14.55 -10.35
C ILE A 404 -3.54 14.47 -11.25
N GLY A 405 -2.50 13.81 -10.77
CA GLY A 405 -1.22 13.67 -11.46
C GLY A 405 -1.36 13.01 -12.84
N VAL A 406 -2.24 12.00 -12.96
CA VAL A 406 -2.45 11.29 -14.23
C VAL A 406 -3.09 12.23 -15.25
N LEU A 407 -4.00 13.10 -14.81
CA LEU A 407 -4.63 14.11 -15.66
C LEU A 407 -3.61 15.16 -16.12
N LEU A 408 -2.71 15.59 -15.24
CA LEU A 408 -1.63 16.54 -15.57
C LEU A 408 -0.63 15.93 -16.56
N ILE A 409 -0.28 14.65 -16.40
CA ILE A 409 0.59 13.93 -17.33
C ILE A 409 -0.10 13.80 -18.70
N ARG A 410 -1.38 13.41 -18.74
CA ARG A 410 -2.16 13.36 -19.99
C ARG A 410 -2.16 14.71 -20.71
N LYS A 411 -2.39 15.81 -19.98
CA LYS A 411 -2.37 17.17 -20.54
C LYS A 411 -1.01 17.50 -21.14
N ARG A 412 0.09 17.25 -20.42
CA ARG A 412 1.46 17.51 -20.90
C ARG A 412 1.81 16.63 -22.10
N ARG A 413 1.52 15.33 -22.06
CA ARG A 413 1.77 14.42 -23.18
C ARG A 413 0.99 14.80 -24.43
N LYS A 414 -0.26 15.26 -24.28
CA LYS A 414 -1.06 15.78 -25.39
C LYS A 414 -0.44 17.06 -25.98
N ALA A 415 0.03 17.98 -25.13
CA ALA A 415 0.71 19.20 -25.60
C ALA A 415 2.01 18.91 -26.37
N LEU A 416 2.69 17.81 -26.04
CA LEU A 416 3.91 17.35 -26.70
C LEU A 416 3.68 16.39 -27.88
N ASN A 417 2.42 16.17 -28.29
CA ASN A 417 2.04 15.25 -29.36
C ASN A 417 2.62 13.83 -29.22
N LEU A 418 2.77 13.35 -27.98
CA LEU A 418 3.30 12.01 -27.71
C LEU A 418 2.26 10.92 -28.00
N PRO A 419 2.69 9.71 -28.40
CA PRO A 419 1.79 8.60 -28.64
C PRO A 419 0.99 8.23 -27.38
N ARG A 420 -0.20 7.66 -27.62
CA ARG A 420 -1.03 7.12 -26.54
C ARG A 420 -0.27 6.01 -25.81
N PRO A 421 -0.42 5.91 -24.48
CA PRO A 421 0.15 4.80 -23.73
C PRO A 421 -0.51 3.48 -24.15
N GLU A 422 0.20 2.39 -23.89
CA GLU A 422 -0.29 1.04 -24.14
C GLU A 422 -1.56 0.73 -23.33
N TYR A 423 -1.66 1.27 -22.10
CA TYR A 423 -2.89 1.24 -21.30
C TYR A 423 -3.33 2.65 -20.93
N ARG A 424 -4.62 2.91 -21.07
CA ARG A 424 -5.24 4.18 -20.71
C ARG A 424 -6.49 3.94 -19.87
N THR A 425 -6.50 4.52 -18.67
CA THR A 425 -7.63 4.44 -17.75
C THR A 425 -8.86 5.13 -18.31
N TRP A 426 -10.03 4.54 -18.11
CA TRP A 426 -11.28 5.13 -18.54
C TRP A 426 -11.61 6.37 -17.72
N SER A 427 -12.19 7.39 -18.36
CA SER A 427 -12.53 8.65 -17.68
C SER A 427 -13.49 8.46 -16.52
N ILE A 428 -14.43 7.52 -16.63
CA ILE A 428 -15.37 7.20 -15.54
C ILE A 428 -14.67 6.59 -14.32
N SER A 429 -13.63 5.77 -14.53
CA SER A 429 -12.79 5.22 -13.46
C SER A 429 -12.00 6.33 -12.75
N ILE A 430 -11.41 7.26 -13.51
CA ILE A 430 -10.73 8.44 -12.93
C ILE A 430 -11.72 9.31 -12.14
N ALA A 431 -12.90 9.58 -12.70
CA ALA A 431 -13.91 10.38 -12.01
C ALA A 431 -14.36 9.72 -10.71
N PHE A 432 -14.59 8.41 -10.73
CA PHE A 432 -14.95 7.65 -9.54
C PHE A 432 -13.84 7.67 -8.47
N ALA A 433 -12.59 7.40 -8.87
CA ALA A 433 -11.44 7.49 -7.98
C ALA A 433 -11.27 8.90 -7.39
N LEU A 434 -11.49 9.95 -8.20
CA LEU A 434 -11.41 11.34 -7.76
C LEU A 434 -12.50 11.65 -6.73
N LEU A 435 -13.75 11.22 -6.98
CA LEU A 435 -14.86 11.42 -6.04
C LEU A 435 -14.60 10.73 -4.70
N VAL A 436 -14.14 9.48 -4.71
CA VAL A 436 -13.88 8.74 -3.47
C VAL A 436 -12.66 9.31 -2.72
N THR A 437 -11.58 9.65 -3.42
CA THR A 437 -10.42 10.29 -2.76
C THR A 437 -10.77 11.66 -2.20
N LEU A 438 -11.60 12.45 -2.88
CA LEU A 438 -12.11 13.73 -2.37
C LEU A 438 -13.03 13.53 -1.15
N TYR A 439 -13.92 12.54 -1.19
CA TYR A 439 -14.73 12.14 -0.05
C TYR A 439 -13.86 11.83 1.17
N MET A 440 -12.76 11.09 0.98
CA MET A 440 -11.81 10.73 2.05
C MET A 440 -10.97 11.90 2.58
N LEU A 441 -10.99 13.06 1.91
CA LEU A 441 -10.38 14.29 2.41
C LEU A 441 -11.38 15.16 3.16
N ILE A 442 -12.68 15.07 2.84
CA ILE A 442 -13.73 15.95 3.39
C ILE A 442 -14.49 15.25 4.51
N ALA A 443 -15.00 14.05 4.26
CA ALA A 443 -15.90 13.34 5.17
C ALA A 443 -15.30 13.07 6.56
N PRO A 444 -13.99 12.77 6.73
CA PRO A 444 -13.40 12.60 8.06
C PRO A 444 -13.45 13.84 8.95
N TRP A 445 -13.71 15.03 8.40
CA TRP A 445 -13.92 16.25 9.19
C TRP A 445 -15.32 16.31 9.81
N TYR A 446 -16.24 15.45 9.41
CA TYR A 446 -17.57 15.40 10.00
C TYR A 446 -17.51 14.77 11.40
N PRO A 447 -18.09 15.41 12.43
CA PRO A 447 -17.96 14.94 13.81
C PRO A 447 -18.75 13.65 14.09
N PRO A 448 -18.30 12.84 15.06
CA PRO A 448 -19.10 11.74 15.61
C PRO A 448 -20.39 12.27 16.24
N ASP A 449 -21.47 11.47 16.15
CA ASP A 449 -22.76 11.82 16.75
C ASP A 449 -22.68 11.90 18.30
N THR A 450 -21.71 11.21 18.89
CA THR A 450 -21.40 11.20 20.33
C THR A 450 -20.59 12.42 20.79
N GLY A 451 -20.31 13.37 19.90
CA GLY A 451 -19.63 14.64 20.19
C GLY A 451 -18.14 14.64 19.85
N ALA A 452 -17.47 15.74 20.20
CA ALA A 452 -16.09 16.04 19.77
C ALA A 452 -15.04 15.00 20.21
N ASN A 453 -15.27 14.27 21.31
CA ASN A 453 -14.38 13.20 21.81
C ASN A 453 -14.97 11.81 21.58
N GLY A 454 -15.95 11.70 20.68
CA GLY A 454 -16.68 10.47 20.39
C GLY A 454 -16.02 9.54 19.36
N GLY A 455 -14.76 9.82 18.99
CA GLY A 455 -14.02 9.07 17.98
C GLY A 455 -13.23 7.89 18.54
N ASP A 456 -12.24 7.41 17.77
CA ASP A 456 -11.39 6.26 18.13
C ASP A 456 -10.36 6.56 19.26
N VAL A 457 -10.38 7.79 19.80
CA VAL A 457 -9.47 8.33 20.81
C VAL A 457 -10.25 9.17 21.84
N SER A 458 -9.76 9.28 23.08
CA SER A 458 -10.43 10.05 24.16
C SER A 458 -10.40 11.57 24.00
N PHE A 459 -9.63 12.08 23.04
CA PHE A 459 -9.53 13.51 22.72
C PHE A 459 -10.22 13.82 21.39
N TRP A 460 -10.09 15.06 20.92
CA TRP A 460 -10.79 15.53 19.73
C TRP A 460 -10.54 14.63 18.52
N TYR A 461 -11.60 14.07 17.93
CA TYR A 461 -11.52 13.09 16.84
C TYR A 461 -10.70 13.61 15.63
N GLY A 462 -10.79 14.90 15.34
CA GLY A 462 -10.10 15.53 14.21
C GLY A 462 -8.61 15.80 14.43
N THR A 463 -8.05 15.44 15.59
CA THR A 463 -6.64 15.77 15.92
C THR A 463 -5.67 15.15 14.92
N TYR A 464 -5.90 13.91 14.47
CA TYR A 464 -5.00 13.27 13.50
C TYR A 464 -5.02 13.97 12.13
N LEU A 465 -6.15 14.61 11.76
CA LEU A 465 -6.28 15.40 10.53
C LEU A 465 -5.42 16.65 10.60
N VAL A 466 -5.56 17.42 11.68
CA VAL A 466 -4.82 18.68 11.89
C VAL A 466 -3.34 18.41 12.05
N VAL A 467 -2.95 17.39 12.84
CA VAL A 467 -1.54 17.01 12.99
C VAL A 467 -0.97 16.47 11.68
N GLY A 468 -1.74 15.70 10.90
CA GLY A 468 -1.32 15.22 9.59
C GLY A 468 -1.06 16.36 8.60
N ILE A 469 -1.96 17.34 8.52
CA ILE A 469 -1.77 18.56 7.71
C ILE A 469 -0.60 19.38 8.24
N GLY A 470 -0.47 19.53 9.56
CA GLY A 470 0.62 20.24 10.20
C GLY A 470 1.98 19.63 9.87
N LEU A 471 2.08 18.30 9.88
CA LEU A 471 3.31 17.59 9.51
C LEU A 471 3.68 17.77 8.04
N LEU A 472 2.71 17.65 7.12
CA LEU A 472 2.96 17.92 5.70
C LEU A 472 3.35 19.38 5.47
N THR A 473 2.69 20.31 6.15
CA THR A 473 3.02 21.74 6.10
C THR A 473 4.43 22.00 6.62
N ALA A 474 4.82 21.37 7.74
CA ALA A 474 6.17 21.44 8.28
C ALA A 474 7.21 20.88 7.29
N CYS A 475 6.89 19.81 6.55
CA CYS A 475 7.77 19.29 5.49
C CYS A 475 7.93 20.29 4.34
N VAL A 476 6.87 21.00 3.94
CA VAL A 476 6.92 22.06 2.93
C VAL A 476 7.75 23.24 3.43
N VAL A 477 7.56 23.67 4.67
CA VAL A 477 8.36 24.74 5.30
C VAL A 477 9.84 24.34 5.37
N TYR A 478 10.13 23.11 5.78
CA TYR A 478 11.50 22.55 5.78
C TYR A 478 12.11 22.57 4.38
N TYR A 479 11.36 22.19 3.35
CA TYR A 479 11.81 22.27 1.96
C TYR A 479 12.18 23.71 1.57
N TYR A 480 11.32 24.71 1.81
CA TYR A 480 11.63 26.10 1.46
C TYR A 480 12.83 26.63 2.25
N PHE A 481 12.93 26.27 3.52
CA PHE A 481 14.06 26.65 4.36
C PHE A 481 15.38 26.08 3.81
N TRP A 482 15.39 24.79 3.44
CA TRP A 482 16.60 24.07 3.05
C TRP A 482 16.99 24.29 1.58
N ILE A 483 16.04 24.28 0.65
CA ILE A 483 16.28 24.33 -0.80
C ILE A 483 16.30 25.77 -1.35
N ASP A 484 15.63 26.72 -0.70
CA ASP A 484 15.53 28.10 -1.20
C ASP A 484 16.19 29.13 -0.25
N LEU A 485 15.77 29.19 1.01
CA LEU A 485 16.21 30.25 1.94
C LEU A 485 17.70 30.18 2.29
N ILE A 486 18.21 29.03 2.75
CA ILE A 486 19.63 28.87 3.09
C ILE A 486 20.53 29.08 1.86
N PRO A 487 20.26 28.45 0.69
CA PRO A 487 21.09 28.65 -0.50
C PRO A 487 21.08 30.10 -0.98
N LYS A 488 19.94 30.79 -0.89
CA LYS A 488 19.84 32.22 -1.22
C LYS A 488 20.71 33.09 -0.31
N TYR A 489 20.69 32.83 1.00
CA TYR A 489 21.52 33.54 1.99
C TYR A 489 23.02 33.23 1.83
N LYS A 490 23.38 31.98 1.52
CA LYS A 490 24.77 31.52 1.39
C LYS A 490 25.35 31.60 -0.02
N GLY A 491 24.62 32.14 -1.00
CA GLY A 491 25.11 32.38 -2.35
C GLY A 491 25.33 31.12 -3.21
N TYR A 492 24.59 30.03 -2.99
CA TYR A 492 24.67 28.81 -3.80
C TYR A 492 23.28 28.35 -4.27
N GLU A 493 23.24 27.42 -5.22
CA GLU A 493 22.03 26.67 -5.59
C GLU A 493 22.31 25.17 -5.56
N PHE A 494 21.26 24.37 -5.35
CA PHE A 494 21.38 22.93 -5.48
C PHE A 494 21.31 22.52 -6.96
N ARG A 495 22.22 21.63 -7.35
CA ARG A 495 22.16 20.88 -8.62
C ARG A 495 22.20 19.39 -8.31
N GLN A 496 21.64 18.59 -9.20
CA GLN A 496 21.72 17.13 -9.09
C GLN A 496 22.90 16.63 -9.90
N THR A 497 23.57 15.60 -9.38
CA THR A 497 24.57 14.81 -10.10
C THR A 497 24.22 13.33 -10.02
N VAL A 498 24.61 12.55 -11.04
CA VAL A 498 24.39 11.10 -11.05
C VAL A 498 25.57 10.41 -10.40
N VAL A 499 25.30 9.59 -9.38
CA VAL A 499 26.29 8.74 -8.71
C VAL A 499 25.98 7.28 -9.04
N GLN A 500 27.00 6.56 -9.50
CA GLN A 500 26.94 5.13 -9.74
C GLN A 500 27.82 4.39 -8.74
N TYR A 501 27.28 3.33 -8.13
CA TYR A 501 27.97 2.49 -7.17
C TYR A 501 28.48 1.20 -7.80
N GLU A 502 29.47 0.55 -7.17
CA GLU A 502 30.07 -0.71 -7.64
C GLU A 502 29.07 -1.86 -7.83
N ASP A 503 27.93 -1.81 -7.16
CA ASP A 503 26.87 -2.82 -7.26
C ASP A 503 25.90 -2.55 -8.42
N GLY A 504 26.18 -1.56 -9.26
CA GLY A 504 25.35 -1.15 -10.39
C GLY A 504 24.19 -0.22 -10.01
N SER A 505 24.01 0.11 -8.73
CA SER A 505 22.97 1.05 -8.29
C SER A 505 23.27 2.47 -8.75
N ILE A 506 22.24 3.19 -9.23
CA ILE A 506 22.37 4.57 -9.70
C ILE A 506 21.43 5.47 -8.89
N ALA A 507 21.95 6.60 -8.41
CA ALA A 507 21.20 7.57 -7.61
C ALA A 507 21.54 9.01 -8.02
N HIS A 508 20.63 9.95 -7.77
CA HIS A 508 20.99 11.36 -7.72
C HIS A 508 21.60 11.72 -6.37
N GLN A 509 22.49 12.69 -6.40
CA GLN A 509 22.98 13.38 -5.22
C GLN A 509 22.83 14.88 -5.45
N LEU A 510 22.30 15.59 -4.45
CA LEU A 510 22.25 17.04 -4.48
C LEU A 510 23.62 17.62 -4.07
N VAL A 511 24.21 18.39 -4.98
CA VAL A 511 25.47 19.12 -4.78
C VAL A 511 25.19 20.62 -4.66
N LYS A 512 25.98 21.29 -3.83
CA LYS A 512 25.92 22.75 -3.67
C LYS A 512 26.84 23.38 -4.70
N VAL A 513 26.27 24.16 -5.62
CA VAL A 513 27.02 24.87 -6.66
C VAL A 513 26.97 26.37 -6.35
N PRO A 514 28.11 27.05 -6.13
CA PRO A 514 28.16 28.49 -5.95
C PRO A 514 27.50 29.21 -7.13
N LYS A 515 26.81 30.33 -6.88
CA LYS A 515 26.08 31.06 -7.93
C LYS A 515 26.96 31.50 -9.10
N GLU A 516 28.22 31.79 -8.82
CA GLU A 516 29.22 32.20 -9.81
C GLU A 516 29.62 31.06 -10.76
N GLU A 517 29.50 29.80 -10.32
CA GLU A 517 29.91 28.62 -11.08
C GLU A 517 28.73 27.92 -11.78
N LEU A 518 27.49 28.42 -11.61
CA LEU A 518 26.30 27.77 -12.14
C LEU A 518 26.32 27.63 -13.66
N SER A 519 26.74 28.67 -14.39
CA SER A 519 26.84 28.60 -15.85
C SER A 519 27.86 27.57 -16.30
N THR A 520 28.98 27.47 -15.59
CA THR A 520 30.02 26.48 -15.86
C THR A 520 29.50 25.07 -15.59
N TRP A 521 28.85 24.86 -14.44
CA TRP A 521 28.23 23.58 -14.10
C TRP A 521 27.20 23.15 -15.14
N ASP A 522 26.28 24.04 -15.49
CA ASP A 522 25.19 23.77 -16.44
C ASP A 522 25.72 23.57 -17.88
N SER A 523 26.95 24.03 -18.21
CA SER A 523 27.62 23.75 -19.48
C SER A 523 28.35 22.40 -19.52
N GLN A 524 28.73 21.86 -18.35
CA GLN A 524 29.50 20.62 -18.22
C GLN A 524 28.63 19.39 -17.93
N HIS A 525 27.37 19.59 -17.52
CA HIS A 525 26.48 18.51 -17.16
C HIS A 525 25.20 18.55 -17.98
N ASP A 526 24.65 17.38 -18.29
CA ASP A 526 23.33 17.27 -18.89
C ASP A 526 22.20 17.57 -17.88
N ALA A 527 20.95 17.60 -18.35
CA ALA A 527 19.79 17.87 -17.50
C ALA A 527 19.58 16.84 -16.38
N THR A 528 20.15 15.63 -16.50
CA THR A 528 20.12 14.58 -15.46
C THR A 528 21.27 14.71 -14.46
N GLY A 529 22.27 15.54 -14.76
CA GLY A 529 23.45 15.74 -13.92
C GLY A 529 24.61 14.81 -14.26
N ARG A 530 24.65 14.21 -15.46
CA ARG A 530 25.80 13.44 -15.96
C ARG A 530 26.83 14.39 -16.58
N SER A 531 28.11 14.14 -16.34
CA SER A 531 29.18 14.91 -16.96
C SER A 531 29.23 14.66 -18.47
N LEU A 532 29.33 15.73 -19.25
CA LEU A 532 29.47 15.70 -20.71
C LEU A 532 30.89 15.41 -21.16
N THR A 533 31.88 15.48 -20.26
CA THR A 533 33.31 15.28 -20.58
C THR A 533 33.82 13.88 -20.25
N SER A 534 33.04 13.05 -19.55
CA SER A 534 33.35 11.64 -19.31
C SER A 534 32.71 10.78 -20.42
N THR A 535 33.46 10.58 -21.50
CA THR A 535 33.17 9.53 -22.51
C THR A 535 34.17 8.40 -22.37
#